data_AF-A0A849E2F9-F1
#
_entry.id   AF-A0A849E2F9-F1
#
_cell.length_a   1.000
_cell.length_b   1.000
_cell.length_c   1.000
_cell.angle_alpha   90.00
_cell.angle_beta   90.00
_cell.angle_gamma   90.00
#
_symmetry.space_group_name_H-M   'P 1'
#
loop_
_entity.id
_entity.type
_entity.pdbx_description
1 polymer ?
#
loop_
_entity_poly.entity_id
_entity_poly.type
_entity_poly.pdbx_seq_one_letter_code
_entity_poly.pdbx_strand_id
1 'polypeptide(L)'
;VGVRFYTYSRSLHDLLQTCHLYKKTLIVLDRPNPNGDYIAGPILKPEFNSSLSITPIPLVHGVTMAELAQMIIGEGWLEDEGNCQLKVVPISNYDHNTKYTLPVRPSPNLPNDLSIRLYPTLAMFEGTSVSVGRGTDFPFQVLGYPDARMGEFKFITKPISGSWRELNHTGKQLYGEKFNTSKRFDLSIFSRWQQKFKALNKPLISRPDFFDKLLGDDSVRKSIEAGMPLDQIEASWQNGLKNYQSIRKQYLLYPESDWIKERF
;
A
#
# COMPACT_ATOMS: atom_id res chain seq x y z
N VAL A 1 5.06 -0.99 6.97
CA VAL A 1 4.88 -2.22 6.16
C VAL A 1 5.18 -2.02 4.67
N GLY A 2 5.81 -0.91 4.24
CA GLY A 2 6.21 -0.72 2.85
C GLY A 2 5.11 -0.28 1.89
N VAL A 3 4.01 0.27 2.40
CA VAL A 3 2.83 0.66 1.61
C VAL A 3 2.47 2.10 1.95
N ARG A 4 2.28 2.93 0.92
CA ARG A 4 2.14 4.38 1.05
C ARG A 4 0.98 4.82 1.95
N PHE A 5 -0.19 4.18 1.82
CA PHE A 5 -1.37 4.49 2.63
C PHE A 5 -1.33 3.91 4.06
N TYR A 6 -0.24 3.23 4.45
CA TYR A 6 -0.02 2.85 5.85
C TYR A 6 0.66 4.01 6.58
N THR A 7 -0.12 4.73 7.38
CA THR A 7 0.09 6.15 7.71
C THR A 7 1.31 6.51 8.57
N TYR A 8 2.17 5.57 8.96
CA TYR A 8 3.43 5.94 9.63
C TYR A 8 4.40 6.65 8.69
N SER A 9 4.32 6.43 7.37
CA SER A 9 5.03 7.22 6.36
C SER A 9 4.56 8.69 6.36
N ARG A 10 3.25 8.91 6.48
CA ARG A 10 2.65 10.23 6.64
C ARG A 10 3.12 10.91 7.93
N SER A 11 3.06 10.20 9.06
CA SER A 11 3.54 10.74 10.33
C SER A 11 5.03 11.07 10.31
N LEU A 12 5.85 10.28 9.62
CA LEU A 12 7.27 10.60 9.41
C LEU A 12 7.44 11.91 8.62
N HIS A 13 6.67 12.10 7.53
CA HIS A 13 6.70 13.34 6.76
C HIS A 13 6.33 14.53 7.66
N ASP A 14 5.22 14.45 8.39
CA ASP A 14 4.78 15.55 9.28
C ASP A 14 5.82 15.86 10.38
N LEU A 15 6.48 14.83 10.91
CA LEU A 15 7.55 14.99 11.90
C LEU A 15 8.79 15.64 11.29
N LEU A 16 9.18 15.26 10.08
CA LEU A 16 10.27 15.89 9.34
C LEU A 16 9.97 17.35 9.03
N GLN A 17 8.75 17.67 8.59
CA GLN A 17 8.30 19.05 8.39
C GLN A 17 8.43 19.87 9.67
N THR A 18 7.99 19.31 10.79
CA THR A 18 8.11 19.96 12.10
C THR A 18 9.58 20.16 12.49
N CYS A 19 10.42 19.14 12.36
CA CYS A 19 11.85 19.26 12.66
C CYS A 19 12.55 20.27 11.73
N HIS A 20 12.12 20.38 10.47
CA HIS A 20 12.64 21.32 9.48
C HIS A 20 12.36 22.77 9.89
N LEU A 21 11.10 23.08 10.19
CA LEU A 21 10.66 24.41 10.63
C LEU A 21 11.35 24.84 11.93
N TYR A 22 11.44 23.93 12.91
CA TYR A 22 11.99 24.24 14.23
C TYR A 22 13.48 23.93 14.38
N LYS A 23 14.16 23.61 13.27
CA LYS A 23 15.60 23.31 13.20
C LYS A 23 16.03 22.26 14.25
N LYS A 24 15.23 21.21 14.38
CA LYS A 24 15.46 20.11 15.33
C LYS A 24 16.16 18.93 14.66
N THR A 25 16.80 18.13 15.49
CA THR A 25 17.36 16.85 15.07
C THR A 25 16.30 15.76 15.19
N LEU A 26 16.08 15.00 14.11
CA LEU A 26 15.33 13.75 14.14
C LEU A 26 16.30 12.58 14.12
N ILE A 27 16.14 11.63 15.04
CA ILE A 27 16.91 10.38 15.06
C ILE A 27 15.97 9.24 14.64
N VAL A 28 16.30 8.54 13.56
CA VAL A 28 15.56 7.36 13.09
C VAL A 28 16.33 6.10 13.46
N LEU A 29 15.74 5.28 14.32
CA LEU A 29 16.18 3.92 14.58
C LEU A 29 15.56 3.01 13.53
N ASP A 30 16.32 2.70 12.48
CA ASP A 30 15.74 2.14 11.28
C ASP A 30 15.30 0.68 11.45
N ARG A 31 14.37 0.24 10.60
CA ARG A 31 13.80 -1.11 10.65
C ARG A 31 13.55 -1.66 9.24
N PRO A 32 13.68 -2.99 9.06
CA PRO A 32 13.44 -3.62 7.77
C PRO A 32 12.07 -3.30 7.18
N ASN A 33 12.02 -3.15 5.86
CA ASN A 33 10.75 -3.02 5.15
C ASN A 33 10.28 -4.42 4.68
N PRO A 34 9.16 -4.96 5.21
CA PRO A 34 8.67 -6.28 4.78
C PRO A 34 8.15 -6.32 3.34
N ASN A 35 8.02 -5.17 2.67
CA ASN A 35 7.79 -5.01 1.23
C ASN A 35 8.93 -4.19 0.57
N GLY A 36 10.17 -4.38 1.04
CA GLY A 36 11.37 -3.70 0.51
C GLY A 36 11.89 -4.25 -0.82
N ASP A 37 11.54 -5.49 -1.16
CA ASP A 37 12.07 -6.25 -2.30
C ASP A 37 11.48 -5.88 -3.67
N TYR A 38 10.60 -4.87 -3.73
CA TYR A 38 10.00 -4.41 -4.98
C TYR A 38 9.39 -3.01 -4.85
N ILE A 39 9.10 -2.41 -6.00
CA ILE A 39 8.30 -1.19 -6.15
C ILE A 39 7.11 -1.47 -7.06
N ALA A 40 5.96 -0.84 -6.78
CA ALA A 40 4.75 -1.06 -7.58
C ALA A 40 3.72 0.06 -7.40
N GLY A 41 2.84 0.18 -8.39
CA GLY A 41 1.68 1.07 -8.40
C GLY A 41 2.02 2.52 -8.75
N PRO A 42 0.99 3.34 -9.00
CA PRO A 42 1.16 4.73 -9.41
C PRO A 42 1.82 5.61 -8.34
N ILE A 43 2.58 6.60 -8.82
CA ILE A 43 3.12 7.69 -8.00
C ILE A 43 1.95 8.55 -7.50
N LEU A 44 2.00 8.96 -6.23
CA LEU A 44 0.98 9.85 -5.66
C LEU A 44 1.01 11.18 -6.41
N LYS A 45 -0.12 11.57 -7.01
CA LYS A 45 -0.28 12.89 -7.59
C LYS A 45 -0.77 13.89 -6.53
N PRO A 46 -0.38 15.18 -6.62
CA PRO A 46 -0.72 16.20 -5.62
C PRO A 46 -2.22 16.33 -5.34
N GLU A 47 -3.08 16.10 -6.32
CA GLU A 47 -4.54 16.23 -6.19
C GLU A 47 -5.15 15.17 -5.25
N PHE A 48 -4.43 14.07 -4.99
CA PHE A 48 -4.84 12.99 -4.11
C PHE A 48 -4.15 13.02 -2.74
N ASN A 49 -3.41 14.10 -2.45
CA ASN A 49 -2.85 14.36 -1.13
C ASN A 49 -3.96 14.30 -0.07
N SER A 50 -3.69 13.57 1.02
CA SER A 50 -4.68 13.32 2.07
C SER A 50 -4.03 12.94 3.40
N SER A 51 -4.85 12.64 4.40
CA SER A 51 -4.38 12.06 5.67
C SER A 51 -3.72 10.68 5.50
N LEU A 52 -3.88 10.02 4.34
CA LEU A 52 -3.21 8.75 4.05
C LEU A 52 -1.75 8.96 3.63
N SER A 53 -1.47 9.99 2.83
CA SER A 53 -0.13 10.32 2.33
C SER A 53 -0.14 11.68 1.63
N ILE A 54 1.02 12.34 1.64
CA ILE A 54 1.35 13.53 0.85
C ILE A 54 2.68 13.39 0.10
N THR A 55 3.46 12.35 0.41
CA THR A 55 4.78 12.13 -0.21
C THR A 55 4.62 11.54 -1.62
N PRO A 56 5.26 12.10 -2.66
CA PRO A 56 5.12 11.65 -4.06
C PRO A 56 5.92 10.36 -4.34
N ILE A 57 5.57 9.28 -3.65
CA ILE A 57 6.14 7.93 -3.79
C ILE A 57 5.11 6.96 -4.38
N PRO A 58 5.53 5.80 -4.96
CA PRO A 58 4.58 4.80 -5.45
C PRO A 58 3.82 4.11 -4.31
N LEU A 59 2.80 3.33 -4.69
CA LEU A 59 1.97 2.57 -3.76
C LEU A 59 2.80 1.66 -2.85
N VAL A 60 3.70 0.88 -3.45
CA VAL A 60 4.74 0.12 -2.75
C VAL A 60 6.06 0.81 -3.04
N HIS A 61 6.64 1.42 -2.00
CA HIS A 61 7.80 2.29 -2.13
C HIS A 61 9.14 1.56 -2.02
N GLY A 62 9.16 0.36 -1.44
CA GLY A 62 10.35 -0.50 -1.43
C GLY A 62 11.58 0.08 -0.70
N VAL A 63 11.39 1.07 0.18
CA VAL A 63 12.45 1.67 1.00
C VAL A 63 12.12 1.57 2.48
N THR A 64 13.14 1.60 3.34
CA THR A 64 12.99 1.72 4.80
C THR A 64 12.52 3.11 5.20
N MET A 65 12.20 3.30 6.49
CA MET A 65 11.76 4.61 6.98
C MET A 65 12.91 5.61 7.03
N ALA A 66 14.14 5.18 7.30
CA ALA A 66 15.31 6.07 7.26
C ALA A 66 15.68 6.50 5.83
N GLU A 67 15.64 5.57 4.86
CA GLU A 67 15.83 5.91 3.44
C GLU A 67 14.74 6.86 2.94
N LEU A 68 13.48 6.62 3.34
CA LEU A 68 12.37 7.53 3.05
C LEU A 68 12.58 8.92 3.68
N ALA A 69 13.09 9.00 4.92
CA ALA A 69 13.38 10.27 5.58
C ALA A 69 14.47 11.06 4.86
N GLN A 70 15.55 10.39 4.45
CA GLN A 70 16.61 11.01 3.64
C GLN A 70 16.07 11.52 2.31
N MET A 71 15.24 10.72 1.65
CA MET A 71 14.62 11.08 0.36
C MET A 71 13.70 12.30 0.49
N ILE A 72 12.86 12.35 1.54
CA ILE A 72 11.98 13.51 1.79
C ILE A 72 12.78 14.80 1.95
N ILE A 73 13.88 14.77 2.70
CA ILE A 73 14.75 15.94 2.88
C ILE A 73 15.49 16.27 1.59
N GLY A 74 16.13 15.28 0.97
CA GLY A 74 17.02 15.48 -0.18
C GLY A 74 16.31 15.92 -1.44
N GLU A 75 15.08 15.46 -1.66
CA GLU A 75 14.24 15.86 -2.79
C GLU A 75 13.48 17.18 -2.53
N GLY A 76 13.68 17.81 -1.36
CA GLY A 76 13.04 19.08 -1.04
C GLY A 76 11.52 18.99 -0.92
N TRP A 77 10.99 17.86 -0.43
CA TRP A 77 9.56 17.64 -0.27
C TRP A 77 8.98 18.25 1.03
N LEU A 78 9.80 19.00 1.77
CA LEU A 78 9.38 19.76 2.93
C LEU A 78 9.13 21.22 2.52
N GLU A 79 8.08 21.79 3.07
CA GLU A 79 7.67 23.17 2.81
C GLU A 79 8.48 24.15 3.67
N ASP A 80 8.51 25.41 3.24
CA ASP A 80 9.19 26.54 3.89
C ASP A 80 10.72 26.40 4.04
N GLU A 81 11.37 27.51 4.37
CA GLU A 81 12.78 27.51 4.73
C GLU A 81 13.01 26.85 6.09
N GLY A 82 13.97 25.95 6.16
CA GLY A 82 14.26 25.21 7.37
C GLY A 82 15.52 24.37 7.25
N ASN A 83 15.81 23.59 8.29
CA ASN A 83 16.93 22.66 8.29
C ASN A 83 16.69 21.54 9.32
N CYS A 84 16.08 20.43 8.89
CA CYS A 84 15.97 19.23 9.70
C CYS A 84 17.30 18.48 9.72
N GLN A 85 17.92 18.31 10.89
CA GLN A 85 19.09 17.45 11.01
C GLN A 85 18.66 15.99 11.19
N LEU A 86 18.83 15.16 10.16
CA LEU A 86 18.55 13.74 10.26
C LEU A 86 19.77 12.97 10.76
N LYS A 87 19.57 12.12 11.77
CA LYS A 87 20.53 11.08 12.17
C LYS A 87 19.88 9.72 12.00
N VAL A 88 20.60 8.79 11.41
CA VAL A 88 20.12 7.42 11.19
C VAL A 88 20.97 6.45 12.00
N VAL A 89 20.31 5.52 12.69
CA VAL A 89 20.92 4.31 13.21
C VAL A 89 20.56 3.16 12.26
N PRO A 90 21.48 2.71 11.39
CA PRO A 90 21.18 1.74 10.34
C PRO A 90 21.05 0.33 10.89
N ILE A 91 20.40 -0.54 10.11
CA ILE A 91 20.26 -1.96 10.41
C ILE A 91 21.54 -2.69 9.97
N SER A 92 22.07 -3.58 10.81
CA SER A 92 23.16 -4.49 10.41
C SER A 92 22.60 -5.74 9.72
N ASN A 93 23.36 -6.30 8.77
CA ASN A 93 23.02 -7.55 8.06
C ASN A 93 21.66 -7.50 7.34
N TYR A 94 21.33 -6.37 6.72
CA TYR A 94 20.10 -6.18 5.97
C TYR A 94 20.40 -5.67 4.56
N ASP A 95 19.69 -6.24 3.59
CA ASP A 95 19.56 -5.75 2.23
C ASP A 95 18.08 -5.79 1.82
N HIS A 96 17.72 -5.19 0.68
CA HIS A 96 16.33 -5.18 0.21
C HIS A 96 15.83 -6.55 -0.30
N ASN A 97 16.70 -7.58 -0.40
CA ASN A 97 16.26 -8.96 -0.64
C ASN A 97 15.88 -9.70 0.66
N THR A 98 16.29 -9.16 1.81
CA THR A 98 16.12 -9.79 3.12
C THR A 98 14.65 -9.89 3.49
N LYS A 99 14.13 -11.13 3.57
CA LYS A 99 12.78 -11.37 4.10
C LYS A 99 12.78 -11.15 5.60
N TYR A 100 11.87 -10.31 6.07
CA TYR A 100 11.77 -9.97 7.49
C TYR A 100 10.37 -10.22 8.05
N THR A 101 10.29 -11.11 9.03
CA THR A 101 9.07 -11.39 9.81
C THR A 101 9.00 -10.44 10.99
N LEU A 102 7.86 -9.75 11.13
CA LEU A 102 7.70 -8.77 12.21
C LEU A 102 7.47 -9.50 13.55
N PRO A 103 8.26 -9.21 14.61
CA PRO A 103 8.07 -9.83 15.92
C PRO A 103 6.80 -9.36 16.63
N VAL A 104 6.28 -8.19 16.23
CA VAL A 104 5.06 -7.59 16.77
C VAL A 104 4.18 -7.18 15.61
N ARG A 105 2.88 -7.49 15.71
CA ARG A 105 1.90 -7.12 14.69
C ARG A 105 1.90 -5.59 14.49
N PRO A 106 2.04 -5.09 13.26
CA PRO A 106 2.02 -3.65 12.99
C PRO A 106 0.59 -3.08 13.14
N SER A 107 -0.44 -3.92 13.03
CA SER A 107 -1.84 -3.53 13.22
C SER A 107 -2.65 -4.75 13.66
N PRO A 108 -3.77 -4.58 14.40
CA PRO A 108 -4.65 -5.70 14.74
C PRO A 108 -5.11 -6.53 13.52
N ASN A 109 -5.26 -5.89 12.36
CA ASN A 109 -5.72 -6.53 11.13
C ASN A 109 -4.58 -6.94 10.17
N LEU A 110 -3.31 -6.77 10.56
CA LEU A 110 -2.16 -7.31 9.84
C LEU A 110 -1.46 -8.35 10.72
N PRO A 111 -2.06 -9.54 10.92
CA PRO A 111 -1.65 -10.46 11.98
C PRO A 111 -0.38 -11.25 11.69
N ASN A 112 0.05 -11.34 10.43
CA ASN A 112 1.17 -12.17 9.99
C ASN A 112 1.75 -11.68 8.64
N ASP A 113 2.84 -12.31 8.21
CA ASP A 113 3.56 -11.95 6.98
C ASP A 113 2.70 -12.07 5.72
N LEU A 114 1.83 -13.07 5.63
CA LEU A 114 0.95 -13.23 4.47
C LEU A 114 0.00 -12.04 4.32
N SER A 115 -0.64 -11.62 5.42
CA SER A 115 -1.48 -10.43 5.46
C SER A 115 -0.70 -9.17 5.06
N ILE A 116 0.54 -9.01 5.54
CA ILE A 116 1.41 -7.88 5.19
C ILE A 116 1.78 -7.87 3.69
N ARG A 117 2.04 -9.04 3.09
CA ARG A 117 2.36 -9.16 1.66
C ARG A 117 1.14 -9.03 0.75
N LEU A 118 -0.06 -9.33 1.24
CA LEU A 118 -1.31 -9.15 0.50
C LEU A 118 -1.88 -7.74 0.65
N TYR A 119 -1.52 -7.03 1.72
CA TYR A 119 -2.05 -5.72 2.06
C TYR A 119 -1.99 -4.68 0.91
N PRO A 120 -0.88 -4.52 0.15
CA PRO A 120 -0.84 -3.57 -0.97
C PRO A 120 -1.94 -3.82 -2.01
N THR A 121 -2.32 -5.08 -2.22
CA THR A 121 -3.33 -5.48 -3.21
C THR A 121 -4.73 -5.50 -2.62
N LEU A 122 -4.91 -6.15 -1.47
CA LEU A 122 -6.24 -6.35 -0.91
C LEU A 122 -6.79 -5.10 -0.24
N ALA A 123 -5.95 -4.18 0.25
CA ALA A 123 -6.46 -2.96 0.85
C ALA A 123 -7.09 -1.99 -0.16
N MET A 124 -6.84 -2.14 -1.47
CA MET A 124 -7.59 -1.40 -2.50
C MET A 124 -9.10 -1.69 -2.44
N PHE A 125 -9.48 -2.89 -1.99
CA PHE A 125 -10.89 -3.26 -1.83
C PHE A 125 -11.58 -2.50 -0.70
N GLU A 126 -10.85 -1.75 0.13
CA GLU A 126 -11.45 -0.81 1.10
C GLU A 126 -12.18 0.36 0.42
N GLY A 127 -11.91 0.62 -0.87
CA GLY A 127 -12.70 1.50 -1.74
C GLY A 127 -13.93 0.85 -2.40
N THR A 128 -14.22 -0.42 -2.07
CA THR A 128 -15.26 -1.24 -2.71
C THR A 128 -16.28 -1.73 -1.69
N SER A 129 -17.30 -2.44 -2.18
CA SER A 129 -18.30 -3.11 -1.32
C SER A 129 -17.86 -4.50 -0.84
N VAL A 130 -16.63 -4.93 -1.11
CA VAL A 130 -16.11 -6.27 -0.77
C VAL A 130 -15.43 -6.26 0.59
N SER A 131 -15.75 -7.24 1.43
CA SER A 131 -15.04 -7.44 2.69
C SER A 131 -13.64 -8.00 2.44
N VAL A 132 -12.64 -7.38 3.09
CA VAL A 132 -11.25 -7.87 3.14
C VAL A 132 -10.99 -8.80 4.32
N GLY A 133 -12.04 -9.32 4.96
CA GLY A 133 -11.93 -10.30 6.06
C GLY A 133 -11.69 -9.72 7.45
N ARG A 134 -11.96 -8.42 7.68
CA ARG A 134 -11.90 -7.85 9.03
C ARG A 134 -12.92 -8.57 9.95
N GLY A 135 -12.58 -8.75 11.23
CA GLY A 135 -13.42 -9.51 12.16
C GLY A 135 -13.42 -11.04 11.92
N THR A 136 -12.43 -11.55 11.19
CA THR A 136 -12.13 -12.98 11.06
C THR A 136 -10.71 -13.27 11.55
N ASP A 137 -10.27 -14.52 11.50
CA ASP A 137 -8.89 -14.91 11.81
C ASP A 137 -7.90 -14.64 10.66
N PHE A 138 -8.39 -14.13 9.52
CA PHE A 138 -7.62 -13.97 8.28
C PHE A 138 -7.86 -12.60 7.58
N PRO A 139 -7.78 -11.46 8.28
CA PRO A 139 -7.90 -10.15 7.66
C PRO A 139 -6.78 -9.89 6.63
N PHE A 140 -7.15 -9.27 5.51
CA PHE A 140 -6.31 -9.10 4.32
C PHE A 140 -5.68 -10.40 3.83
N GLN A 141 -6.42 -11.52 3.95
CA GLN A 141 -6.09 -12.80 3.34
C GLN A 141 -7.29 -13.42 2.63
N VAL A 142 -8.39 -12.70 2.54
CA VAL A 142 -9.62 -13.11 1.87
C VAL A 142 -10.28 -11.91 1.21
N LEU A 143 -11.14 -12.20 0.25
CA LEU A 143 -12.13 -11.27 -0.28
C LEU A 143 -13.50 -11.95 -0.22
N GLY A 144 -14.54 -11.23 0.19
CA GLY A 144 -15.89 -11.79 0.31
C GLY A 144 -17.01 -10.79 0.12
N TYR A 145 -18.11 -11.25 -0.49
CA TYR A 145 -19.34 -10.48 -0.68
C TYR A 145 -20.56 -11.42 -0.52
N PRO A 146 -21.74 -10.94 -0.06
CA PRO A 146 -22.90 -11.79 0.22
C PRO A 146 -23.64 -12.21 -1.05
N ASP A 147 -22.95 -12.89 -1.97
CA ASP A 147 -23.50 -13.44 -3.20
C ASP A 147 -22.73 -14.72 -3.59
N ALA A 148 -23.45 -15.85 -3.72
CA ALA A 148 -22.83 -17.15 -3.98
C ALA A 148 -21.99 -17.21 -5.27
N ARG A 149 -22.24 -16.30 -6.22
CA ARG A 149 -21.46 -16.21 -7.48
C ARG A 149 -20.02 -15.75 -7.27
N MET A 150 -19.65 -15.31 -6.07
CA MET A 150 -18.30 -14.79 -5.77
C MET A 150 -17.26 -15.87 -5.55
N GLY A 151 -17.67 -17.09 -5.19
CA GLY A 151 -16.78 -18.24 -5.05
C GLY A 151 -17.21 -19.23 -3.97
N GLU A 152 -16.52 -20.36 -3.92
CA GLU A 152 -16.84 -21.48 -3.02
C GLU A 152 -16.40 -21.27 -1.57
N PHE A 153 -15.39 -20.41 -1.33
CA PHE A 153 -14.93 -20.14 0.03
C PHE A 153 -15.96 -19.29 0.78
N LYS A 154 -16.40 -19.78 1.94
CA LYS A 154 -17.45 -19.16 2.75
C LYS A 154 -16.92 -18.75 4.11
N PHE A 155 -17.32 -17.57 4.57
CA PHE A 155 -16.99 -17.08 5.90
C PHE A 155 -18.00 -16.06 6.41
N ILE A 156 -18.05 -15.90 7.73
CA ILE A 156 -18.86 -14.89 8.41
C ILE A 156 -17.92 -13.99 9.20
N THR A 157 -18.16 -12.69 9.14
CA THR A 157 -17.37 -11.71 9.88
C THR A 157 -18.02 -11.39 11.22
N LYS A 158 -17.19 -11.28 12.27
CA LYS A 158 -17.62 -10.76 13.58
C LYS A 158 -17.81 -9.23 13.51
N PRO A 159 -18.64 -8.66 14.40
CA PRO A 159 -18.77 -7.21 14.52
C PRO A 159 -17.41 -6.54 14.72
N ILE A 160 -17.19 -5.44 13.99
CA ILE A 160 -16.02 -4.57 14.15
C ILE A 160 -16.48 -3.14 14.40
N SER A 161 -15.64 -2.36 15.08
CA SER A 161 -15.84 -0.93 15.29
C SER A 161 -15.18 -0.08 14.20
N GLY A 162 -15.55 1.20 14.16
CA GLY A 162 -14.98 2.19 13.24
C GLY A 162 -15.56 2.15 11.83
N SER A 163 -14.91 2.90 10.92
CA SER A 163 -15.40 3.22 9.57
C SER A 163 -15.56 2.02 8.63
N TRP A 164 -15.14 0.82 9.05
CA TRP A 164 -15.16 -0.40 8.24
C TRP A 164 -16.38 -1.29 8.49
N ARG A 165 -17.24 -0.94 9.45
CA ARG A 165 -18.36 -1.78 9.91
C ARG A 165 -19.31 -2.18 8.77
N GLU A 166 -19.65 -1.24 7.90
CA GLU A 166 -20.60 -1.47 6.79
C GLU A 166 -20.00 -2.36 5.69
N LEU A 167 -18.73 -2.14 5.35
CA LEU A 167 -18.01 -2.96 4.35
C LEU A 167 -17.76 -4.39 4.82
N ASN A 168 -17.87 -4.63 6.13
CA ASN A 168 -17.59 -5.94 6.69
C ASN A 168 -18.73 -6.95 6.53
N HIS A 169 -19.94 -6.49 6.16
CA HIS A 169 -21.15 -7.35 6.03
C HIS A 169 -21.40 -8.23 7.27
N THR A 170 -21.24 -7.65 8.45
CA THR A 170 -21.29 -8.35 9.75
C THR A 170 -22.50 -9.29 9.84
N GLY A 171 -22.23 -10.55 10.21
CA GLY A 171 -23.26 -11.57 10.43
C GLY A 171 -23.88 -12.19 9.16
N LYS A 172 -23.53 -11.70 7.96
CA LYS A 172 -23.94 -12.32 6.70
C LYS A 172 -22.95 -13.41 6.28
N GLN A 173 -23.46 -14.45 5.61
CA GLN A 173 -22.60 -15.41 4.90
C GLN A 173 -21.97 -14.72 3.70
N LEU A 174 -20.64 -14.70 3.65
CA LEU A 174 -19.87 -14.18 2.54
C LEU A 174 -19.28 -15.30 1.72
N TYR A 175 -19.18 -15.06 0.43
CA TYR A 175 -18.63 -15.97 -0.57
C TYR A 175 -17.47 -15.25 -1.28
N GLY A 176 -16.42 -15.98 -1.63
CA GLY A 176 -15.30 -15.39 -2.34
C GLY A 176 -14.05 -16.25 -2.39
N GLU A 177 -12.91 -15.62 -2.14
CA GLU A 177 -11.58 -16.20 -2.35
C GLU A 177 -10.76 -16.11 -1.06
N LYS A 178 -10.01 -17.18 -0.76
CA LYS A 178 -9.00 -17.20 0.29
C LYS A 178 -7.61 -17.32 -0.33
N PHE A 179 -6.71 -16.44 0.08
CA PHE A 179 -5.35 -16.36 -0.42
C PHE A 179 -4.41 -17.02 0.60
N ASN A 180 -3.58 -17.94 0.11
CA ASN A 180 -2.61 -18.67 0.95
C ASN A 180 -1.15 -18.29 0.63
N THR A 181 -0.94 -17.49 -0.41
CA THR A 181 0.38 -17.00 -0.83
C THR A 181 0.26 -15.59 -1.37
N SER A 182 1.35 -14.84 -1.28
CA SER A 182 1.54 -13.60 -2.02
C SER A 182 3.00 -13.52 -2.45
N LYS A 183 3.23 -12.93 -3.62
CA LYS A 183 4.58 -12.55 -4.04
C LYS A 183 4.73 -11.05 -3.98
N ARG A 184 3.95 -10.30 -4.77
CA ARG A 184 4.04 -8.84 -4.91
C ARG A 184 2.64 -8.27 -5.18
N PHE A 185 2.56 -6.95 -5.37
CA PHE A 185 1.35 -6.29 -5.79
C PHE A 185 0.79 -6.91 -7.09
N ASP A 186 -0.49 -7.27 -7.09
CA ASP A 186 -1.16 -7.95 -8.20
C ASP A 186 -2.52 -7.31 -8.52
N LEU A 187 -2.59 -6.47 -9.56
CA LEU A 187 -3.84 -5.82 -9.96
C LEU A 187 -4.84 -6.82 -10.59
N SER A 188 -4.39 -8.01 -11.02
CA SER A 188 -5.26 -9.00 -11.65
C SER A 188 -6.35 -9.49 -10.70
N ILE A 189 -6.11 -9.50 -9.39
CA ILE A 189 -7.12 -9.82 -8.37
C ILE A 189 -8.29 -8.84 -8.47
N PHE A 190 -7.99 -7.55 -8.55
CA PHE A 190 -9.00 -6.51 -8.67
C PHE A 190 -9.80 -6.63 -9.97
N SER A 191 -9.12 -6.85 -11.10
CA SER A 191 -9.77 -7.04 -12.40
C SER A 191 -10.69 -8.26 -12.44
N ARG A 192 -10.30 -9.40 -11.84
CA ARG A 192 -11.20 -10.58 -11.72
C ARG A 192 -12.45 -10.24 -10.91
N TRP A 193 -12.33 -9.51 -9.82
CA TRP A 193 -13.48 -9.08 -9.03
C TRP A 193 -14.34 -8.05 -9.76
N GLN A 194 -13.74 -7.15 -10.56
CA GLN A 194 -14.47 -6.23 -11.42
C GLN A 194 -15.34 -6.99 -12.43
N GLN A 195 -14.80 -8.05 -13.04
CA GLN A 195 -15.56 -8.91 -13.96
C GLN A 195 -16.72 -9.62 -13.25
N LYS A 196 -16.49 -10.16 -12.06
CA LYS A 196 -17.54 -10.76 -11.22
C LYS A 196 -18.68 -9.77 -10.96
N PHE A 197 -18.36 -8.54 -10.54
CA PHE A 197 -19.35 -7.50 -10.27
C PHE A 197 -20.08 -7.01 -11.52
N LYS A 198 -19.38 -6.91 -12.65
CA LYS A 198 -20.00 -6.64 -13.96
C LYS A 198 -21.06 -7.70 -14.29
N ALA A 199 -20.79 -8.98 -14.04
CA ALA A 199 -21.77 -10.06 -14.23
C ALA A 199 -22.95 -9.99 -13.23
N LEU A 200 -22.81 -9.28 -12.11
CA LEU A 200 -23.93 -8.98 -11.19
C LEU A 200 -24.75 -7.76 -11.62
N ASN A 201 -24.36 -7.04 -12.68
CA ASN A 201 -24.86 -5.70 -13.00
C ASN A 201 -24.73 -4.72 -11.80
N LYS A 202 -23.61 -4.78 -11.08
CA LYS A 202 -23.32 -3.92 -9.93
C LYS A 202 -21.94 -3.26 -10.08
N PRO A 203 -21.77 -2.02 -9.60
CA PRO A 203 -20.45 -1.43 -9.48
C PRO A 203 -19.65 -2.12 -8.37
N LEU A 204 -18.39 -2.47 -8.63
CA LEU A 204 -17.47 -2.96 -7.59
C LEU A 204 -17.07 -1.83 -6.66
N ILE A 205 -16.56 -0.73 -7.24
CA ILE A 205 -16.09 0.45 -6.53
C ILE A 205 -17.31 1.22 -6.02
N SER A 206 -17.47 1.23 -4.70
CA SER A 206 -18.57 1.92 -4.01
C SER A 206 -18.13 3.21 -3.33
N ARG A 207 -16.82 3.47 -3.28
CA ARG A 207 -16.21 4.66 -2.65
C ARG A 207 -15.09 5.22 -3.55
N PRO A 208 -15.42 5.80 -4.71
CA PRO A 208 -14.44 6.22 -5.72
C PRO A 208 -13.39 7.18 -5.16
N ASP A 209 -13.79 8.21 -4.41
CA ASP A 209 -12.84 9.18 -3.82
C ASP A 209 -11.83 8.52 -2.88
N PHE A 210 -12.25 7.50 -2.13
CA PHE A 210 -11.36 6.78 -1.22
C PHE A 210 -10.46 5.81 -1.98
N PHE A 211 -10.99 5.14 -3.01
CA PHE A 211 -10.21 4.29 -3.91
C PHE A 211 -9.09 5.09 -4.60
N ASP A 212 -9.42 6.25 -5.15
CA ASP A 212 -8.47 7.12 -5.83
C ASP A 212 -7.42 7.65 -4.85
N LYS A 213 -7.78 7.94 -3.59
CA LYS A 213 -6.81 8.31 -2.53
C LYS A 213 -5.88 7.17 -2.13
N LEU A 214 -6.35 5.91 -2.10
CA LEU A 214 -5.48 4.75 -1.84
C LEU A 214 -4.43 4.63 -2.94
N LEU A 215 -4.86 4.69 -4.20
CA LEU A 215 -3.95 4.62 -5.35
C LEU A 215 -3.18 5.91 -5.61
N GLY A 216 -3.63 7.05 -5.10
CA GLY A 216 -3.00 8.35 -5.35
C GLY A 216 -3.12 8.82 -6.80
N ASP A 217 -4.04 8.22 -7.55
CA ASP A 217 -4.31 8.48 -8.96
C ASP A 217 -5.71 7.94 -9.33
N ASP A 218 -6.53 8.75 -9.99
CA ASP A 218 -7.85 8.33 -10.50
C ASP A 218 -7.79 7.59 -11.84
N SER A 219 -6.64 7.65 -12.55
CA SER A 219 -6.48 7.04 -13.86
C SER A 219 -6.72 5.54 -13.82
N VAL A 220 -6.28 4.87 -12.74
CA VAL A 220 -6.43 3.44 -12.55
C VAL A 220 -7.91 3.05 -12.46
N ARG A 221 -8.69 3.76 -11.65
CA ARG A 221 -10.15 3.53 -11.57
C ARG A 221 -10.80 3.75 -12.91
N LYS A 222 -10.55 4.90 -13.54
CA LYS A 222 -11.16 5.26 -14.83
C LYS A 222 -10.86 4.22 -15.90
N SER A 223 -9.62 3.73 -15.97
CA SER A 223 -9.24 2.69 -16.93
C SER A 223 -9.88 1.33 -16.63
N ILE A 224 -10.01 0.94 -15.36
CA ILE A 224 -10.73 -0.29 -14.97
C ILE A 224 -12.22 -0.19 -15.33
N GLU A 225 -12.86 0.94 -15.05
CA GLU A 225 -14.27 1.19 -15.38
C GLU A 225 -14.50 1.21 -16.90
N ALA A 226 -13.54 1.74 -17.66
CA ALA A 226 -13.54 1.72 -19.13
C ALA A 226 -13.24 0.33 -19.73
N GLY A 227 -12.88 -0.66 -18.91
CA GLY A 227 -12.56 -2.01 -19.38
C GLY A 227 -11.21 -2.12 -20.10
N MET A 228 -10.28 -1.22 -19.80
CA MET A 228 -8.94 -1.25 -20.36
C MET A 228 -8.19 -2.53 -19.95
N PRO A 229 -7.40 -3.13 -20.86
CA PRO A 229 -6.56 -4.28 -20.53
C PRO A 229 -5.58 -3.98 -19.38
N LEU A 230 -5.36 -4.97 -18.50
CA LEU A 230 -4.53 -4.85 -17.30
C LEU A 230 -3.10 -4.39 -17.61
N ASP A 231 -2.48 -4.98 -18.63
CA ASP A 231 -1.14 -4.63 -19.09
C ASP A 231 -1.03 -3.16 -19.48
N GLN A 232 -2.06 -2.60 -20.11
CA GLN A 232 -2.09 -1.18 -20.47
C GLN A 232 -2.30 -0.28 -19.24
N ILE A 233 -3.11 -0.71 -18.28
CA ILE A 233 -3.26 -0.02 -16.99
C ILE A 233 -1.92 0.00 -16.26
N GLU A 234 -1.25 -1.15 -16.13
CA GLU A 234 0.02 -1.23 -15.43
C GLU A 234 1.15 -0.49 -16.16
N ALA A 235 1.11 -0.42 -17.49
CA ALA A 235 2.04 0.36 -18.31
C ALA A 235 1.96 1.86 -18.00
N SER A 236 0.78 2.37 -17.64
CA SER A 236 0.54 3.82 -17.42
C SER A 236 1.41 4.44 -16.33
N TRP A 237 1.84 3.67 -15.33
CA TRP A 237 2.68 4.17 -14.25
C TRP A 237 4.15 3.69 -14.32
N GLN A 238 4.54 2.89 -15.32
CA GLN A 238 5.91 2.35 -15.40
C GLN A 238 6.96 3.45 -15.53
N ASN A 239 6.67 4.52 -16.29
CA ASN A 239 7.58 5.66 -16.39
C ASN A 239 7.76 6.37 -15.05
N GLY A 240 6.68 6.50 -14.27
CA GLY A 240 6.75 7.00 -12.89
C GLY A 240 7.62 6.14 -11.99
N LEU A 241 7.51 4.81 -12.10
CA LEU A 241 8.36 3.88 -11.34
C LEU A 241 9.83 3.94 -11.76
N LYS A 242 10.14 4.09 -13.05
CA LYS A 242 11.53 4.28 -13.53
C LYS A 242 12.16 5.55 -12.97
N ASN A 243 11.43 6.66 -13.02
CA ASN A 243 11.89 7.93 -12.45
C ASN A 243 12.09 7.81 -10.94
N TYR A 244 11.11 7.22 -10.23
CA TYR A 244 11.21 6.97 -8.80
C TYR A 244 12.40 6.07 -8.45
N GLN A 245 12.65 5.02 -9.24
CA GLN A 245 13.79 4.13 -9.03
C GLN A 245 15.13 4.88 -9.12
N SER A 246 15.25 5.81 -10.08
CA SER A 246 16.44 6.64 -10.26
C SER A 246 16.65 7.58 -9.07
N ILE A 247 15.57 8.18 -8.56
CA ILE A 247 15.58 9.03 -7.36
C ILE A 247 15.99 8.22 -6.12
N ARG A 248 15.27 7.13 -5.82
CA ARG A 248 15.49 6.36 -4.59
C ARG A 248 16.91 5.82 -4.45
N LYS A 249 17.57 5.51 -5.57
CA LYS A 249 18.93 4.93 -5.60
C LYS A 249 19.96 5.82 -4.89
N GLN A 250 19.74 7.13 -4.89
CA GLN A 250 20.60 8.11 -4.23
C GLN A 250 20.50 8.06 -2.69
N TYR A 251 19.40 7.52 -2.17
CA TYR A 251 19.06 7.54 -0.75
C TYR A 251 19.12 6.16 -0.08
N LEU A 252 19.49 5.11 -0.83
CA LEU A 252 19.56 3.76 -0.29
C LEU A 252 20.70 3.66 0.73
N LEU A 253 20.37 3.10 1.90
CA LEU A 253 21.34 2.75 2.95
C LEU A 253 21.78 1.29 2.84
N TYR A 254 21.00 0.48 2.14
CA TYR A 254 21.17 -0.96 2.04
C TYR A 254 21.23 -1.40 0.59
N PRO A 255 21.90 -2.53 0.27
CA PRO A 255 21.96 -3.03 -1.10
C PRO A 255 20.58 -3.23 -1.70
N GLU A 256 20.43 -2.78 -2.94
CA GLU A 256 19.17 -2.87 -3.69
C GLU A 256 18.79 -4.34 -3.97
N SER A 257 17.48 -4.60 -4.04
CA SER A 257 16.96 -5.94 -4.33
C SER A 257 17.22 -6.36 -5.77
N ASP A 258 17.34 -7.68 -5.99
CA ASP A 258 17.62 -8.22 -7.33
C ASP A 258 16.44 -7.98 -8.27
N TRP A 259 15.21 -8.07 -7.74
CA TRP A 259 14.00 -7.83 -8.53
C TRP A 259 13.94 -6.42 -9.13
N ILE A 260 14.36 -5.40 -8.36
CA ILE A 260 14.38 -4.01 -8.83
C ILE A 260 15.51 -3.84 -9.85
N LYS A 261 16.72 -4.35 -9.58
CA LYS A 261 17.88 -4.28 -10.50
C LYS A 261 17.59 -4.90 -11.87
N GLU A 262 16.81 -5.97 -11.92
CA GLU A 262 16.47 -6.66 -13.17
C GLU A 262 15.42 -5.92 -14.02
N ARG A 263 14.68 -4.96 -13.45
CA ARG A 263 13.48 -4.36 -14.08
C ARG A 263 13.61 -2.89 -14.43
N PHE A 264 14.53 -2.18 -13.78
CA PHE A 264 14.73 -0.74 -13.90
C PHE A 264 16.20 -0.42 -14.15
#